data_AF-A0A8H8NUI2-F1
#
_entry.id   AF-A0A8H8NUI2-F1
#
_cell.length_a   1.000
_cell.length_b   1.000
_cell.length_c   1.000
_cell.angle_alpha   90.00
_cell.angle_beta   90.00
_cell.angle_gamma   90.00
#
_symmetry.space_group_name_H-M   'P 1'
#
loop_
_entity.id
_entity.type
_entity.pdbx_description
1 polymer ?
#
loop_
_entity_poly.entity_id
_entity_poly.type
_entity_poly.pdbx_seq_one_letter_code
_entity_poly.pdbx_strand_id
1 'polypeptide(L)'
;MDSGLIHLLVFTSVELEILCRPATNAKFSLIFKGIGVRVGLYAQILLGWIIYYIEPSRKNSRTVYMMPTALVIASFIESGLYTLSLLDGLVVSFVTTMIFMFSVAAYSSEQISQPQSERHSDPELPPQLGIQSQPETQPQLRSQSRPQPPNGLHKRMSEILMRFCFIASWGAWSFNIWLDPSKFGHKGCAAGCSMNSNIKIQLFIQVHATNPTIRIIAFVLVTIGFSVAILQLLTGLVLMGPPAPGETNPTLKPETQPQIRQIIQSMAIVILVILMVFTERTIRLNDPNNKTMEWSYGQTLSLVLLYPQVERALSVYKRTRMANKKLGLAPDTNTATDVVPVSGVSEPLTPTDAQDDSAGAPDRVGQDHHAA
;
A
#
# COMPACT_ATOMS: atom_id res chain seq x y z
N MET A 1 12.52 21.00 -14.69
CA MET A 1 12.02 20.53 -13.37
C MET A 1 10.99 19.45 -13.62
N ASP A 2 11.14 18.28 -13.00
CA ASP A 2 10.18 17.18 -13.12
C ASP A 2 8.81 17.63 -12.62
N SER A 3 7.74 17.36 -13.39
CA SER A 3 6.36 17.65 -13.00
C SER A 3 6.01 17.08 -11.63
N GLY A 4 6.63 15.97 -11.22
CA GLY A 4 6.46 15.37 -9.90
C GLY A 4 6.97 16.23 -8.73
N LEU A 5 8.05 17.01 -8.91
CA LEU A 5 8.55 17.91 -7.88
C LEU A 5 7.68 19.18 -7.77
N ILE A 6 7.16 19.65 -8.91
CA ILE A 6 6.22 20.77 -8.95
C ILE A 6 4.90 20.34 -8.32
N HIS A 7 4.40 19.14 -8.60
CA HIS A 7 3.25 18.60 -7.88
C HIS A 7 3.53 18.41 -6.39
N LEU A 8 4.73 17.96 -5.99
CA LEU A 8 5.07 17.86 -4.57
C LEU A 8 5.08 19.24 -3.91
N LEU A 9 5.73 20.24 -4.51
CA LEU A 9 5.83 21.59 -3.97
C LEU A 9 4.48 22.32 -3.96
N VAL A 10 3.68 22.18 -5.02
CA VAL A 10 2.32 22.74 -5.09
C VAL A 10 1.39 22.02 -4.12
N PHE A 11 1.50 20.70 -3.98
CA PHE A 11 0.70 19.95 -3.02
C PHE A 11 1.10 20.28 -1.58
N THR A 12 2.40 20.30 -1.26
CA THR A 12 2.87 20.72 0.07
C THR A 12 2.61 22.19 0.33
N SER A 13 2.64 23.08 -0.66
CA SER A 13 2.42 24.52 -0.47
C SER A 13 0.93 24.84 -0.33
N VAL A 14 0.06 24.23 -1.12
CA VAL A 14 -1.40 24.40 -0.99
C VAL A 14 -1.88 23.77 0.31
N GLU A 15 -1.34 22.61 0.70
CA GLU A 15 -1.64 22.04 2.01
C GLU A 15 -1.01 22.82 3.16
N LEU A 16 0.23 23.34 3.05
CA LEU A 16 0.82 24.19 4.09
C LEU A 16 0.03 25.49 4.26
N GLU A 17 -0.50 26.06 3.18
CA GLU A 17 -1.25 27.31 3.22
C GLU A 17 -2.67 27.10 3.81
N ILE A 18 -3.26 25.91 3.59
CA ILE A 18 -4.47 25.46 4.30
C ILE A 18 -4.16 25.14 5.78
N LEU A 19 -2.98 24.59 6.08
CA LEU A 19 -2.48 24.29 7.44
C LEU A 19 -2.10 25.54 8.23
N CYS A 20 -1.65 26.61 7.58
CA CYS A 20 -1.21 27.86 8.21
C CYS A 20 -2.31 28.91 8.37
N ARG A 21 -3.53 28.68 7.84
CA ARG A 21 -4.66 29.54 8.23
C ARG A 21 -4.94 29.30 9.71
N PRO A 22 -4.95 30.34 10.57
CA PRO A 22 -5.35 30.19 11.96
C PRO A 22 -6.80 29.71 11.97
N ALA A 23 -6.97 28.40 12.15
CA ALA A 23 -8.27 27.79 12.30
C ALA A 23 -8.87 28.35 13.58
N THR A 24 -9.81 29.26 13.43
CA THR A 24 -10.71 29.67 14.50
C THR A 24 -11.51 28.43 14.92
N ASN A 25 -11.02 27.74 15.96
CA ASN A 25 -11.69 26.69 16.74
C ASN A 25 -12.11 25.38 16.04
N ALA A 26 -11.89 25.22 14.73
CA ALA A 26 -12.14 23.94 14.05
C ALA A 26 -11.03 22.93 14.40
N LYS A 27 -11.33 22.03 15.35
CA LYS A 27 -10.44 20.96 15.83
C LYS A 27 -9.92 20.09 14.68
N PHE A 28 -8.65 20.24 14.33
CA PHE A 28 -7.92 19.41 13.37
C PHE A 28 -7.91 17.90 13.75
N SER A 29 -8.14 17.57 15.02
CA SER A 29 -8.31 16.20 15.55
C SER A 29 -9.43 15.36 14.88
N LEU A 30 -10.26 15.95 14.02
CA LEU A 30 -11.33 15.25 13.29
C LEU A 30 -10.85 14.53 12.00
N ILE A 31 -9.60 14.74 11.56
CA ILE A 31 -9.17 14.30 10.24
C ILE A 31 -8.97 12.79 10.17
N PHE A 32 -8.42 12.13 11.19
CA PHE A 32 -8.20 10.68 11.18
C PHE A 32 -9.36 9.84 11.73
N LYS A 33 -10.29 10.49 12.44
CA LYS A 33 -11.43 9.81 13.08
C LYS A 33 -12.53 9.45 12.11
N GLY A 34 -12.64 10.14 10.98
CA GLY A 34 -13.69 9.89 10.01
C GLY A 34 -13.55 8.51 9.36
N ILE A 35 -14.62 7.71 9.41
CA ILE A 35 -14.71 6.43 8.69
C ILE A 35 -14.31 6.55 7.22
N GLY A 36 -14.73 7.61 6.53
CA GLY A 36 -14.42 7.83 5.12
C GLY A 36 -12.92 8.02 4.84
N VAL A 37 -12.16 8.64 5.75
CA VAL A 37 -10.70 8.80 5.60
C VAL A 37 -10.01 7.46 5.66
N ARG A 38 -10.41 6.61 6.60
CA ARG A 38 -9.85 5.27 6.75
C ARG A 38 -10.20 4.40 5.56
N VAL A 39 -11.47 4.38 5.14
CA VAL A 39 -11.92 3.63 3.96
C VAL A 39 -11.20 4.13 2.70
N GLY A 40 -11.04 5.44 2.52
CA GLY A 40 -10.29 6.04 1.43
C GLY A 40 -8.82 5.61 1.44
N LEU A 41 -8.15 5.65 2.61
CA LEU A 41 -6.79 5.17 2.79
C LEU A 41 -6.66 3.67 2.49
N TYR A 42 -7.59 2.84 2.98
CA TYR A 42 -7.57 1.40 2.72
C TYR A 42 -7.77 1.10 1.24
N ALA A 43 -8.73 1.77 0.59
CA ALA A 43 -8.96 1.65 -0.84
C ALA A 43 -7.73 2.08 -1.64
N GLN A 44 -7.07 3.17 -1.25
CA GLN A 44 -5.84 3.66 -1.87
C GLN A 44 -4.69 2.66 -1.75
N ILE A 45 -4.49 2.06 -0.58
CA ILE A 45 -3.45 1.04 -0.39
C ILE A 45 -3.76 -0.21 -1.22
N LEU A 46 -5.00 -0.70 -1.19
CA LEU A 46 -5.44 -1.87 -1.96
C LEU A 46 -5.33 -1.64 -3.47
N LEU A 47 -5.74 -0.47 -3.94
CA LEU A 47 -5.65 -0.10 -5.35
C LEU A 47 -4.20 0.02 -5.79
N GLY A 48 -3.33 0.60 -4.95
CA GLY A 48 -1.88 0.62 -5.16
C GLY A 48 -1.30 -0.78 -5.34
N TRP A 49 -1.71 -1.73 -4.50
CA TRP A 49 -1.35 -3.15 -4.62
C TRP A 49 -1.84 -3.80 -5.92
N ILE A 50 -3.10 -3.59 -6.28
CA ILE A 50 -3.68 -4.15 -7.50
C ILE A 50 -2.95 -3.62 -8.74
N ILE A 51 -2.73 -2.31 -8.81
CA ILE A 51 -1.97 -1.69 -9.90
C ILE A 51 -0.55 -2.27 -9.96
N TYR A 52 0.09 -2.43 -8.80
CA TYR A 52 1.42 -2.99 -8.70
C TYR A 52 1.49 -4.44 -9.19
N TYR A 53 0.48 -5.25 -8.89
CA TYR A 53 0.39 -6.63 -9.35
C TYR A 53 0.19 -6.73 -10.87
N ILE A 54 -0.60 -5.82 -11.46
CA ILE A 54 -0.87 -5.80 -12.91
C ILE A 54 0.33 -5.25 -13.70
N GLU A 55 0.90 -4.14 -13.26
CA GLU A 55 1.99 -3.45 -13.96
C GLU A 55 3.08 -3.07 -12.94
N PRO A 56 4.07 -3.96 -12.70
CA PRO A 56 5.21 -3.69 -11.81
C PRO A 56 6.16 -2.68 -12.46
N SER A 57 5.73 -1.42 -12.54
CA SER A 57 6.50 -0.33 -13.12
C SER A 57 7.14 0.54 -12.05
N ARG A 58 8.44 0.82 -12.21
CA ARG A 58 9.25 1.73 -11.36
C ARG A 58 8.60 3.08 -11.10
N LYS A 59 7.75 3.56 -12.01
CA LYS A 59 7.14 4.89 -11.90
C LYS A 59 6.08 4.96 -10.78
N ASN A 60 5.51 3.82 -10.39
CA ASN A 60 4.45 3.76 -9.39
C ASN A 60 4.98 3.80 -7.95
N SER A 61 6.25 3.46 -7.71
CA SER A 61 6.83 3.43 -6.36
C SER A 61 6.90 4.81 -5.70
N ARG A 62 7.15 5.88 -6.46
CA ARG A 62 7.30 7.25 -5.89
C ARG A 62 6.04 7.77 -5.20
N THR A 63 4.88 7.59 -5.84
CA THR A 63 3.59 8.04 -5.29
C THR A 63 3.27 7.33 -3.97
N VAL A 64 3.76 6.10 -3.82
CA VAL A 64 3.51 5.25 -2.66
C VAL A 64 4.20 5.77 -1.41
N TYR A 65 5.41 6.35 -1.52
CA TYR A 65 6.13 6.89 -0.35
C TYR A 65 5.73 8.32 0.00
N MET A 66 5.24 9.10 -0.96
CA MET A 66 4.89 10.51 -0.73
C MET A 66 3.73 10.67 0.26
N MET A 67 2.65 9.92 0.05
CA MET A 67 1.46 10.05 0.90
C MET A 67 1.70 9.64 2.37
N PRO A 68 2.29 8.45 2.68
CA PRO A 68 2.57 8.05 4.06
C PRO A 68 3.53 9.01 4.75
N THR A 69 4.53 9.51 4.02
CA THR A 69 5.50 10.46 4.59
C THR A 69 4.79 11.75 4.97
N ALA A 70 3.90 12.27 4.11
CA ALA A 70 3.07 13.42 4.44
C ALA A 70 2.18 13.16 5.66
N LEU A 71 1.56 11.97 5.76
CA LEU A 71 0.76 11.58 6.92
C LEU A 71 1.58 11.55 8.21
N VAL A 72 2.76 10.94 8.21
CA VAL A 72 3.66 10.88 9.37
C VAL A 72 4.09 12.28 9.79
N ILE A 73 4.50 13.12 8.83
CA ILE A 73 4.92 14.50 9.10
C ILE A 73 3.75 15.31 9.68
N ALA A 74 2.55 15.20 9.10
CA ALA A 74 1.36 15.86 9.62
C ALA A 74 1.06 15.41 11.07
N SER A 75 1.19 14.11 11.36
CA SER A 75 1.01 13.58 12.72
C SER A 75 2.07 14.05 13.70
N PHE A 76 3.33 14.25 13.27
CA PHE A 76 4.36 14.85 14.11
C PHE A 76 4.08 16.32 14.43
N ILE A 77 3.71 17.11 13.43
CA ILE A 77 3.35 18.52 13.60
C ILE A 77 2.17 18.62 14.57
N GLU A 78 1.15 17.78 14.36
CA GLU A 78 -0.01 17.74 15.25
C GLU A 78 0.37 17.28 16.65
N SER A 79 1.23 16.29 16.82
CA SER A 79 1.70 15.85 18.14
C SER A 79 2.54 16.90 18.88
N GLY A 80 3.22 17.80 18.17
CA GLY A 80 4.03 18.86 18.76
C GLY A 80 3.22 20.10 19.14
N LEU A 81 2.22 20.46 18.33
CA LEU A 81 1.39 21.66 18.52
C LEU A 81 0.10 21.39 19.28
N TYR A 82 -0.46 20.19 19.12
CA TYR A 82 -1.74 19.77 19.69
C TYR A 82 -1.56 18.46 20.46
N THR A 83 -2.50 18.18 21.36
CA THR A 83 -2.49 16.94 22.13
C THR A 83 -3.13 15.82 21.31
N LEU A 84 -2.35 15.23 20.41
CA LEU A 84 -2.79 14.09 19.60
C LEU A 84 -3.28 12.95 20.51
N SER A 85 -4.44 12.38 20.19
CA SER A 85 -4.93 11.20 20.90
C SER A 85 -4.00 10.02 20.65
N LEU A 86 -3.79 9.19 21.67
CA LEU A 86 -3.02 7.95 21.52
C LEU A 86 -3.68 7.02 20.48
N LEU A 87 -5.02 7.03 20.39
CA LEU A 87 -5.75 6.27 19.38
C LEU A 87 -5.38 6.75 17.97
N ASP A 88 -5.37 8.06 17.74
CA ASP A 88 -5.02 8.64 16.44
C ASP A 88 -3.57 8.31 16.10
N GLY A 89 -2.66 8.38 17.09
CA GLY A 89 -1.27 7.97 16.92
C GLY A 89 -1.08 6.49 16.56
N LEU A 90 -1.85 5.61 17.20
CA LEU A 90 -1.84 4.17 16.90
C LEU A 90 -2.38 3.88 15.49
N VAL A 91 -3.46 4.54 15.08
CA VAL A 91 -4.02 4.41 13.73
C VAL A 91 -3.00 4.84 12.67
N VAL A 92 -2.36 5.99 12.87
CA VAL A 92 -1.28 6.46 11.99
C VAL A 92 -0.14 5.45 11.95
N SER A 93 0.24 4.86 13.09
CA SER A 93 1.29 3.84 13.16
C SER A 93 0.91 2.59 12.36
N PHE A 94 -0.32 2.10 12.49
CA PHE A 94 -0.78 0.93 11.73
C PHE A 94 -0.83 1.21 10.24
N VAL A 95 -1.41 2.34 9.82
CA VAL A 95 -1.51 2.72 8.41
C VAL A 95 -0.12 2.88 7.78
N THR A 96 0.78 3.57 8.47
CA THR A 96 2.15 3.80 7.95
C THR A 96 2.95 2.50 7.92
N THR A 97 2.72 1.58 8.87
CA THR A 97 3.29 0.23 8.86
C THR A 97 2.75 -0.62 7.69
N MET A 98 1.45 -0.53 7.35
CA MET A 98 0.91 -1.20 6.16
C MET A 98 1.63 -0.74 4.89
N ILE A 99 1.88 0.56 4.78
CA ILE A 99 2.51 1.13 3.58
C ILE A 99 4.02 0.84 3.56
N PHE A 100 4.66 0.77 4.73
CA PHE A 100 6.01 0.27 4.88
C PHE A 100 6.12 -1.19 4.38
N MET A 101 5.21 -2.07 4.80
CA MET A 101 5.20 -3.46 4.35
C MET A 101 5.01 -3.59 2.84
N PHE A 102 4.09 -2.79 2.26
CA PHE A 102 3.92 -2.73 0.81
C PHE A 102 5.20 -2.27 0.11
N SER A 103 5.83 -1.22 0.62
CA SER A 103 7.08 -0.67 0.10
C SER A 103 8.21 -1.70 0.06
N VAL A 104 8.36 -2.47 1.13
CA VAL A 104 9.32 -3.58 1.24
C VAL A 104 9.02 -4.67 0.20
N ALA A 105 7.76 -5.11 0.12
CA ALA A 105 7.34 -6.14 -0.84
C ALA A 105 7.52 -5.67 -2.29
N ALA A 106 7.22 -4.40 -2.57
CA ALA A 106 7.34 -3.81 -3.88
C ALA A 106 8.81 -3.63 -4.31
N TYR A 107 9.72 -3.37 -3.37
CA TYR A 107 11.13 -3.20 -3.68
C TYR A 107 11.87 -4.51 -3.91
N SER A 108 11.61 -5.53 -3.07
CA SER A 108 12.19 -6.87 -3.22
C SER A 108 11.97 -7.44 -4.63
N SER A 109 10.86 -7.07 -5.23
CA SER A 109 10.45 -7.40 -6.57
C SER A 109 11.23 -6.74 -7.69
N GLU A 110 11.75 -5.54 -7.48
CA GLU A 110 12.28 -4.70 -8.55
C GLU A 110 13.76 -4.99 -8.84
N GLN A 111 14.54 -5.31 -7.79
CA GLN A 111 15.94 -5.73 -7.94
C GLN A 111 16.09 -6.97 -8.83
N ILE A 112 15.03 -7.75 -8.94
CA ILE A 112 14.99 -9.04 -9.62
C ILE A 112 14.72 -8.89 -11.11
N SER A 113 13.96 -7.88 -11.51
CA SER A 113 13.39 -7.78 -12.87
C SER A 113 14.22 -6.94 -13.84
N GLN A 114 15.45 -6.52 -13.53
CA GLN A 114 16.30 -5.84 -14.53
C GLN A 114 17.03 -6.89 -15.39
N PRO A 115 16.59 -7.16 -16.63
CA PRO A 115 17.31 -8.05 -17.52
C PRO A 115 18.52 -7.26 -18.06
N GLN A 116 19.70 -7.88 -18.10
CA GLN A 116 20.90 -7.35 -18.77
C GLN A 116 20.74 -7.18 -20.30
N SER A 117 19.52 -7.22 -20.83
CA SER A 117 19.22 -7.46 -22.24
C SER A 117 19.33 -6.24 -23.17
N GLU A 118 19.90 -5.12 -22.70
CA GLU A 118 20.17 -3.94 -23.53
C GLU A 118 21.67 -3.69 -23.75
N ARG A 119 22.54 -4.69 -23.51
CA ARG A 119 23.81 -4.70 -24.25
C ARG A 119 23.49 -5.04 -25.69
N HIS A 120 23.32 -3.95 -26.46
CA HIS A 120 23.62 -3.80 -27.87
C HIS A 120 24.55 -4.93 -28.34
N SER A 121 23.94 -6.03 -28.76
CA SER A 121 24.57 -6.91 -29.72
C SER A 121 24.33 -6.18 -31.01
N ASP A 122 25.22 -5.25 -31.36
CA ASP A 122 25.31 -4.80 -32.74
C ASP A 122 25.38 -6.08 -33.57
N PRO A 123 24.40 -6.36 -34.44
CA PRO A 123 24.57 -7.45 -35.38
C PRO A 123 25.80 -7.07 -36.20
N GLU A 124 26.89 -7.79 -35.98
CA GLU A 124 28.08 -7.76 -36.81
C GLU A 124 27.61 -7.99 -38.24
N LEU A 125 27.48 -6.87 -38.98
CA LEU A 125 26.97 -6.89 -40.33
C LEU A 125 27.99 -7.68 -41.16
N PRO A 126 27.60 -8.75 -41.87
CA PRO A 126 28.52 -9.39 -42.79
C PRO A 126 28.98 -8.36 -43.83
N PRO A 127 30.26 -8.41 -44.27
CA PRO A 127 30.77 -7.46 -45.25
C PRO A 127 30.02 -7.66 -46.57
N GLN A 128 29.07 -6.76 -46.88
CA GLN A 128 28.43 -6.73 -48.19
C GLN A 128 29.37 -6.09 -49.21
N LEU A 129 29.87 -6.94 -50.10
CA LEU A 129 30.52 -6.55 -51.33
C LEU A 129 29.43 -6.36 -52.42
N GLY A 130 29.26 -5.13 -52.90
CA GLY A 130 28.96 -4.86 -54.32
C GLY A 130 27.50 -4.73 -54.81
N ILE A 131 27.23 -3.54 -55.36
CA ILE A 131 26.37 -3.20 -56.52
C ILE A 131 24.84 -3.32 -56.35
N GLN A 132 24.11 -2.19 -56.30
CA GLN A 132 23.43 -1.59 -57.46
C GLN A 132 22.50 -0.43 -57.03
N SER A 133 22.51 0.60 -57.86
CA SER A 133 21.84 1.90 -57.77
C SER A 133 20.30 1.84 -57.88
N GLN A 134 19.60 2.52 -56.96
CA GLN A 134 18.23 2.98 -57.16
C GLN A 134 17.99 4.33 -56.46
N PRO A 135 17.46 5.36 -57.16
CA PRO A 135 17.17 6.65 -56.56
C PRO A 135 15.67 6.76 -56.25
N GLU A 136 15.26 6.62 -55.00
CA GLU A 136 13.98 7.16 -54.53
C GLU A 136 14.14 7.85 -53.18
N THR A 137 14.00 9.17 -53.26
CA THR A 137 14.06 10.16 -52.20
C THR A 137 12.85 10.01 -51.27
N GLN A 138 12.94 9.12 -50.28
CA GLN A 138 12.15 9.28 -49.06
C GLN A 138 12.97 10.08 -48.05
N PRO A 139 12.45 11.20 -47.50
CA PRO A 139 13.09 11.87 -46.39
C PRO A 139 12.98 10.94 -45.17
N GLN A 140 13.98 10.10 -44.98
CA GLN A 140 14.26 9.49 -43.69
C GLN A 140 14.43 10.65 -42.71
N LEU A 141 13.34 10.94 -41.98
CA LEU A 141 13.36 11.71 -40.77
C LEU A 141 14.19 10.88 -39.79
N ARG A 142 15.51 11.03 -39.91
CA ARG A 142 16.51 10.50 -39.00
C ARG A 142 16.08 11.02 -37.65
N SER A 143 15.41 10.17 -36.88
CA SER A 143 15.10 10.36 -35.48
C SER A 143 16.44 10.33 -34.76
N GLN A 144 17.16 11.45 -34.92
CA GLN A 144 18.41 11.75 -34.29
C GLN A 144 18.11 11.69 -32.80
N SER A 145 18.41 10.54 -32.20
CA SER A 145 18.37 10.27 -30.78
C SER A 145 19.37 11.22 -30.12
N ARG A 146 18.92 12.46 -29.91
CA ARG A 146 19.67 13.50 -29.24
C ARG A 146 20.15 12.88 -27.92
N PRO A 147 21.46 12.85 -27.64
CA PRO A 147 21.98 12.25 -26.43
C PRO A 147 21.26 12.89 -25.25
N GLN A 148 20.41 12.11 -24.58
CA GLN A 148 19.71 12.60 -23.41
C GLN A 148 20.78 12.87 -22.34
N PRO A 149 20.80 14.08 -21.75
CA PRO A 149 21.73 14.36 -20.67
C PRO A 149 21.53 13.36 -19.53
N PRO A 150 22.55 13.12 -18.69
CA PRO A 150 22.56 12.11 -17.61
C PRO A 150 21.60 12.44 -16.45
N ASN A 151 20.31 12.59 -16.75
CA ASN A 151 19.23 12.89 -15.82
C ASN A 151 18.91 11.70 -14.87
N GLY A 152 19.55 10.55 -15.08
CA GLY A 152 19.32 9.34 -14.30
C GLY A 152 19.78 9.45 -12.84
N LEU A 153 20.85 10.20 -12.56
CA LEU A 153 21.43 10.31 -11.22
C LEU A 153 20.48 11.04 -10.26
N HIS A 154 19.98 12.23 -10.65
CA HIS A 154 19.03 12.99 -9.83
C HIS A 154 17.74 12.20 -9.56
N LYS A 155 17.25 11.47 -10.57
CA LYS A 155 16.05 10.63 -10.43
C LYS A 155 16.26 9.52 -9.39
N ARG A 156 17.43 8.89 -9.40
CA ARG A 156 17.82 7.85 -8.44
C ARG A 156 18.06 8.41 -7.04
N MET A 157 18.79 9.52 -6.90
CA MET A 157 19.04 10.16 -5.61
C MET A 157 17.75 10.62 -4.93
N SER A 158 16.82 11.23 -5.67
CA SER A 158 15.52 11.64 -5.12
C SER A 158 14.71 10.46 -4.60
N GLU A 159 14.81 9.29 -5.24
CA GLU A 159 14.15 8.08 -4.77
C GLU A 159 14.77 7.53 -3.47
N ILE A 160 16.10 7.46 -3.39
CA ILE A 160 16.79 7.09 -2.14
C ILE A 160 16.43 8.06 -1.02
N LEU A 161 16.49 9.37 -1.29
CA LEU A 161 16.23 10.40 -0.30
C LEU A 161 14.80 10.26 0.26
N MET A 162 13.80 10.10 -0.61
CA MET A 162 12.42 9.92 -0.17
C MET A 162 12.24 8.68 0.71
N ARG A 163 12.91 7.57 0.36
CA ARG A 163 12.88 6.34 1.17
C ARG A 163 13.55 6.55 2.52
N PHE A 164 14.72 7.18 2.55
CA PHE A 164 15.41 7.52 3.79
C PHE A 164 14.53 8.38 4.70
N CYS A 165 13.95 9.45 4.16
CA CYS A 165 13.05 10.33 4.90
C CYS A 165 11.84 9.56 5.46
N PHE A 166 11.23 8.69 4.65
CA PHE A 166 10.12 7.85 5.09
C PHE A 166 10.55 6.91 6.23
N ILE A 167 11.63 6.15 6.06
CA ILE A 167 12.13 5.18 7.05
C ILE A 167 12.47 5.89 8.36
N ALA A 168 13.19 7.01 8.30
CA ALA A 168 13.56 7.80 9.46
C ALA A 168 12.33 8.35 10.18
N SER A 169 11.37 8.92 9.44
CA SER A 169 10.14 9.48 10.01
C SER A 169 9.26 8.39 10.63
N TRP A 170 9.06 7.27 9.93
CA TRP A 170 8.29 6.12 10.41
C TRP A 170 8.93 5.49 11.66
N GLY A 171 10.25 5.31 11.65
CA GLY A 171 10.99 4.78 12.79
C GLY A 171 10.87 5.71 13.99
N ALA A 172 11.18 6.99 13.83
CA ALA A 172 11.06 7.99 14.88
C ALA A 172 9.63 8.06 15.45
N TRP A 173 8.61 7.98 14.59
CA TRP A 173 7.20 8.02 15.01
C TRP A 173 6.85 6.82 15.87
N SER A 174 7.15 5.63 15.34
CA SER A 174 6.88 4.36 16.01
C SER A 174 7.61 4.27 17.35
N PHE A 175 8.89 4.65 17.39
CA PHE A 175 9.64 4.68 18.64
C PHE A 175 9.05 5.66 19.65
N ASN A 176 8.66 6.87 19.25
CA ASN A 176 8.06 7.83 20.17
C ASN A 176 6.74 7.30 20.79
N ILE A 177 5.88 6.67 19.98
CA ILE A 177 4.61 6.10 20.47
C ILE A 177 4.84 5.00 21.49
N TRP A 178 5.74 4.05 21.20
CA TRP A 178 5.92 2.88 22.05
C TRP A 178 6.83 3.14 23.26
N LEU A 179 7.76 4.10 23.13
CA LEU A 179 8.66 4.50 24.22
C LEU A 179 7.91 5.16 25.36
N ASP A 180 6.92 6.02 25.07
CA ASP A 180 6.10 6.63 26.13
C ASP A 180 4.69 7.00 25.62
N PRO A 181 3.75 6.05 25.61
CA PRO A 181 2.38 6.30 25.14
C PRO A 181 1.63 7.29 26.02
N SER A 182 2.12 7.58 27.24
CA SER A 182 1.50 8.54 28.16
C SER A 182 1.69 10.00 27.74
N LYS A 183 2.67 10.28 26.86
CA LYS A 183 2.88 11.60 26.27
C LYS A 183 1.76 11.99 25.31
N PHE A 184 1.11 10.99 24.72
CA PHE A 184 -0.07 11.18 23.90
C PHE A 184 -1.26 11.34 24.83
N GLY A 185 -2.16 12.28 24.54
CA GLY A 185 -3.28 12.64 25.41
C GLY A 185 -3.27 14.10 25.89
N HIS A 186 -4.45 14.61 26.23
CA HIS A 186 -4.63 16.00 26.62
C HIS A 186 -3.91 16.31 27.94
N LYS A 187 -2.76 16.99 27.87
CA LYS A 187 -2.15 17.67 29.01
C LYS A 187 -2.97 18.95 29.29
N GLY A 188 -3.88 18.90 30.25
CA GLY A 188 -4.61 20.08 30.68
C GLY A 188 -5.69 19.82 31.72
N CYS A 189 -5.74 20.68 32.73
CA CYS A 189 -6.62 20.63 33.91
C CYS A 189 -8.13 20.85 33.63
N ALA A 190 -8.62 20.72 32.39
CA ALA A 190 -10.06 20.61 32.11
C ALA A 190 -10.56 19.16 32.38
N ALA A 191 -10.07 18.59 33.49
CA ALA A 191 -9.79 17.18 33.74
C ALA A 191 -11.00 16.39 34.27
N GLY A 192 -12.07 16.32 33.47
CA GLY A 192 -13.10 15.28 33.59
C GLY A 192 -12.91 14.12 32.61
N CYS A 193 -12.01 14.27 31.62
CA CYS A 193 -11.78 13.25 30.61
C CYS A 193 -10.81 12.19 31.14
N SER A 194 -11.29 10.95 31.25
CA SER A 194 -10.48 9.80 31.65
C SER A 194 -9.19 9.74 30.83
N MET A 195 -8.05 9.69 31.53
CA MET A 195 -6.72 9.60 30.92
C MET A 195 -6.64 8.45 29.91
N ASN A 196 -5.68 8.56 28.97
CA ASN A 196 -5.37 7.56 27.94
C ASN A 196 -5.04 6.14 28.47
N SER A 197 -4.96 5.94 29.78
CA SER A 197 -4.84 4.62 30.41
C SER A 197 -5.98 3.66 30.04
N ASN A 198 -7.15 4.20 29.67
CA ASN A 198 -8.31 3.40 29.31
C ASN A 198 -8.34 2.95 27.84
N ILE A 199 -7.38 3.38 27.02
CA ILE A 199 -7.34 2.95 25.61
C ILE A 199 -6.96 1.48 25.54
N LYS A 200 -7.89 0.67 25.01
CA LYS A 200 -7.73 -0.76 24.81
C LYS A 200 -7.41 -1.03 23.34
N ILE A 201 -6.30 -1.71 23.09
CA ILE A 201 -5.95 -2.20 21.76
C ILE A 201 -6.58 -3.59 21.61
N GLN A 202 -7.36 -3.78 20.55
CA GLN A 202 -7.93 -5.08 20.21
C GLN A 202 -7.07 -5.71 19.11
N LEU A 203 -6.08 -6.50 19.52
CA LEU A 203 -5.40 -7.44 18.64
C LEU A 203 -6.23 -8.74 18.65
N PHE A 204 -5.62 -9.86 19.03
CA PHE A 204 -6.35 -11.10 19.33
C PHE A 204 -6.99 -11.09 20.72
N ILE A 205 -6.37 -10.37 21.65
CA ILE A 205 -6.84 -10.15 23.02
C ILE A 205 -6.96 -8.64 23.26
N GLN A 206 -7.86 -8.25 24.17
CA GLN A 206 -7.95 -6.88 24.63
C GLN A 206 -6.80 -6.58 25.58
N VAL A 207 -5.96 -5.62 25.22
CA VAL A 207 -4.82 -5.21 26.03
C VAL A 207 -4.78 -3.70 26.15
N HIS A 208 -4.40 -3.21 27.32
CA HIS A 208 -4.17 -1.78 27.50
C HIS A 208 -2.92 -1.36 26.75
N ALA A 209 -2.98 -0.23 26.04
CA ALA A 209 -1.83 0.31 25.30
C ALA A 209 -0.63 0.63 26.23
N THR A 210 -0.90 0.86 27.51
CA THR A 210 0.11 1.13 28.55
C THR A 210 0.77 -0.14 29.10
N ASN A 211 0.29 -1.34 28.74
CA ASN A 211 0.85 -2.60 29.24
C ASN A 211 2.33 -2.74 28.81
N PRO A 212 3.27 -2.93 29.76
CA PRO A 212 4.69 -2.96 29.46
C PRO A 212 5.08 -4.12 28.53
N THR A 213 4.44 -5.29 28.67
CA THR A 213 4.71 -6.46 27.83
C THR A 213 4.36 -6.17 26.37
N ILE A 214 3.21 -5.56 26.11
CA ILE A 214 2.77 -5.21 24.75
C ILE A 214 3.69 -4.16 24.15
N ARG A 215 4.13 -3.18 24.94
CA ARG A 215 5.08 -2.15 24.50
C ARG A 215 6.42 -2.74 24.12
N ILE A 216 6.96 -3.68 24.91
CA ILE A 216 8.21 -4.37 24.59
C ILE A 216 8.06 -5.15 23.28
N ILE A 217 6.98 -5.92 23.12
CA ILE A 217 6.72 -6.67 21.88
C ILE A 217 6.63 -5.72 20.67
N ALA A 218 5.85 -4.65 20.78
CA ALA A 218 5.72 -3.66 19.72
C ALA A 218 7.06 -3.00 19.38
N PHE A 219 7.86 -2.66 20.39
CA PHE A 219 9.19 -2.09 20.20
C PHE A 219 10.14 -3.05 19.49
N VAL A 220 10.14 -4.33 19.86
CA VAL A 220 10.93 -5.36 19.19
C VAL A 220 10.52 -5.49 17.72
N LEU A 221 9.22 -5.54 17.43
CA LEU A 221 8.71 -5.61 16.06
C LEU A 221 9.08 -4.38 15.23
N VAL A 222 8.93 -3.18 15.78
CA VAL A 222 9.34 -1.92 15.14
C VAL A 222 10.84 -1.92 14.87
N THR A 223 11.64 -2.38 15.84
CA THR A 223 13.10 -2.45 15.70
C THR A 223 13.50 -3.39 14.57
N ILE A 224 12.92 -4.60 14.52
CA ILE A 224 13.17 -5.56 13.44
C ILE A 224 12.78 -4.95 12.08
N GLY A 225 11.59 -4.36 11.98
CA GLY A 225 11.13 -3.70 10.76
C GLY A 225 12.06 -2.56 10.32
N PHE A 226 12.51 -1.74 11.27
CA PHE A 226 13.44 -0.64 11.03
C PHE A 226 14.81 -1.13 10.57
N SER A 227 15.35 -2.19 11.18
CA SER A 227 16.61 -2.82 10.75
C SER A 227 16.51 -3.38 9.33
N VAL A 228 15.41 -4.06 8.99
CA VAL A 228 15.16 -4.55 7.62
C VAL A 228 15.08 -3.38 6.63
N ALA A 229 14.42 -2.29 7.01
CA ALA A 229 14.31 -1.08 6.19
C ALA A 229 15.66 -0.45 5.89
N ILE A 230 16.49 -0.30 6.94
CA ILE A 230 17.85 0.25 6.82
C ILE A 230 18.69 -0.66 5.93
N LEU A 231 18.64 -1.98 6.14
CA LEU A 231 19.41 -2.92 5.32
C LEU A 231 19.02 -2.80 3.84
N GLN A 232 17.73 -2.68 3.52
CA GLN A 232 17.28 -2.46 2.14
C GLN A 232 17.76 -1.12 1.57
N LEU A 233 17.75 -0.06 2.37
CA LEU A 233 18.25 1.24 1.96
C LEU A 233 19.76 1.18 1.67
N LEU A 234 20.54 0.52 2.55
CA LEU A 234 21.98 0.33 2.38
C LEU A 234 22.28 -0.51 1.14
N THR A 235 21.56 -1.61 0.90
CA THR A 235 21.70 -2.40 -0.34
C THR A 235 21.40 -1.55 -1.56
N GLY A 236 20.36 -0.70 -1.51
CA GLY A 236 20.04 0.24 -2.58
C GLY A 236 21.15 1.28 -2.82
N LEU A 237 21.83 1.72 -1.76
CA LEU A 237 22.95 2.66 -1.84
C LEU A 237 24.21 1.99 -2.41
N VAL A 238 24.54 0.79 -1.95
CA VAL A 238 25.68 0.00 -2.45
C VAL A 238 25.50 -0.29 -3.95
N LEU A 239 24.28 -0.62 -4.39
CA LEU A 239 23.98 -0.86 -5.80
C LEU A 239 24.09 0.40 -6.69
N MET A 240 24.18 1.61 -6.10
CA MET A 240 24.49 2.82 -6.87
C MET A 240 25.97 3.02 -7.15
N GLY A 241 26.85 2.27 -6.48
CA GLY A 241 28.27 2.29 -6.77
C GLY A 241 28.57 1.88 -8.22
N PRO A 242 29.69 2.35 -8.78
CA PRO A 242 30.17 1.80 -10.04
C PRO A 242 30.31 0.28 -9.90
N PRO A 243 29.88 -0.51 -10.91
CA PRO A 243 30.03 -1.96 -10.86
C PRO A 243 31.50 -2.29 -10.66
N ALA A 244 31.81 -3.11 -9.64
CA ALA A 244 33.18 -3.51 -9.39
C ALA A 244 33.74 -4.24 -10.64
N PRO A 245 34.93 -3.86 -11.13
CA PRO A 245 35.52 -4.50 -12.29
C PRO A 245 35.83 -5.97 -11.95
N GLY A 246 35.21 -6.90 -12.68
CA GLY A 246 35.47 -8.33 -12.58
C GLY A 246 34.53 -9.13 -11.66
N GLU A 247 33.53 -8.50 -11.04
CA GLU A 247 32.55 -9.24 -10.25
C GLU A 247 31.54 -9.93 -11.18
N THR A 248 31.77 -11.21 -11.44
CA THR A 248 30.78 -12.08 -12.08
C THR A 248 29.60 -12.19 -11.14
N ASN A 249 28.53 -11.44 -11.43
CA ASN A 249 27.34 -11.36 -10.59
C ASN A 249 26.97 -12.75 -10.06
N PRO A 250 26.78 -12.92 -8.73
CA PRO A 250 26.32 -14.17 -8.18
C PRO A 250 25.00 -14.50 -8.86
N THR A 251 25.05 -15.48 -9.76
CA THR A 251 23.92 -15.87 -10.59
C THR A 251 23.02 -16.70 -9.69
N LEU A 252 22.21 -16.01 -8.88
CA LEU A 252 21.13 -16.65 -8.16
C LEU A 252 20.29 -17.36 -9.22
N LYS A 253 20.08 -18.68 -9.06
CA LYS A 253 19.31 -19.47 -10.03
C LYS A 253 17.97 -18.76 -10.31
N PRO A 254 17.69 -18.39 -11.56
CA PRO A 254 16.50 -17.58 -11.90
C PRO A 254 15.19 -18.31 -11.60
N GLU A 255 15.22 -19.62 -11.42
CA GLU A 255 14.04 -20.47 -11.25
C GLU A 255 13.39 -20.38 -9.85
N THR A 256 14.16 -20.16 -8.78
CA THR A 256 13.61 -20.11 -7.39
C THR A 256 13.06 -18.73 -7.02
N GLN A 257 13.45 -17.72 -7.79
CA GLN A 257 13.21 -16.31 -7.50
C GLN A 257 11.73 -15.85 -7.60
N PRO A 258 10.91 -16.28 -8.58
CA PRO A 258 9.51 -15.84 -8.67
C PRO A 258 8.63 -16.39 -7.55
N GLN A 259 8.90 -17.59 -7.04
CA GLN A 259 8.11 -18.21 -5.97
C GLN A 259 8.29 -17.46 -4.65
N ILE A 260 9.54 -17.15 -4.26
CA ILE A 260 9.83 -16.37 -3.04
C ILE A 260 9.13 -15.01 -3.09
N ARG A 261 9.14 -14.36 -4.26
CA ARG A 261 8.47 -13.07 -4.49
C ARG A 261 6.97 -13.15 -4.25
N GLN A 262 6.30 -14.14 -4.83
CA GLN A 262 4.87 -14.36 -4.64
C GLN A 262 4.52 -14.65 -3.18
N ILE A 263 5.33 -15.47 -2.49
CA ILE A 263 5.14 -15.77 -1.07
C ILE A 263 5.22 -14.48 -0.25
N ILE A 264 6.29 -13.68 -0.41
CA ILE A 264 6.45 -12.42 0.34
C ILE A 264 5.29 -11.46 0.07
N GLN A 265 4.87 -11.33 -1.20
CA GLN A 265 3.74 -10.48 -1.57
C GLN A 265 2.43 -10.97 -0.94
N SER A 266 2.15 -12.27 -1.00
CA SER A 266 0.94 -12.86 -0.40
C SER A 266 0.91 -12.66 1.12
N MET A 267 2.05 -12.86 1.79
CA MET A 267 2.17 -12.66 3.23
C MET A 267 1.92 -11.19 3.61
N ALA A 268 2.46 -10.25 2.83
CA ALA A 268 2.25 -8.83 3.05
C ALA A 268 0.77 -8.41 2.89
N ILE A 269 0.05 -8.99 1.92
CA ILE A 269 -1.40 -8.76 1.76
C ILE A 269 -2.17 -9.29 2.97
N VAL A 270 -1.87 -10.51 3.44
CA VAL A 270 -2.52 -11.09 4.63
C VAL A 270 -2.28 -10.23 5.86
N ILE A 271 -1.04 -9.81 6.10
CA ILE A 271 -0.68 -8.92 7.22
C ILE A 271 -1.43 -7.59 7.12
N LEU A 272 -1.53 -7.02 5.93
CA LEU A 272 -2.26 -5.77 5.70
C LEU A 272 -3.74 -5.89 6.04
N VAL A 273 -4.41 -6.97 5.60
CA VAL A 273 -5.83 -7.22 5.93
C VAL A 273 -6.00 -7.37 7.44
N ILE A 274 -5.11 -8.12 8.11
CA ILE A 274 -5.12 -8.28 9.56
C ILE A 274 -4.97 -6.93 10.27
N LEU A 275 -4.03 -6.09 9.84
CA LEU A 275 -3.83 -4.76 10.40
C LEU A 275 -5.04 -3.86 10.19
N MET A 276 -5.75 -3.96 9.06
CA MET A 276 -6.98 -3.19 8.81
C MET A 276 -8.07 -3.60 9.79
N VAL A 277 -8.27 -4.92 9.98
CA VAL A 277 -9.24 -5.45 10.94
C VAL A 277 -8.89 -5.02 12.37
N PHE A 278 -7.62 -5.09 12.77
CA PHE A 278 -7.19 -4.64 14.10
C PHE A 278 -7.34 -3.14 14.30
N THR A 279 -7.09 -2.34 13.27
CA THR A 279 -7.31 -0.89 13.32
C THR A 279 -8.79 -0.59 13.56
N GLU A 280 -9.69 -1.17 12.77
CA GLU A 280 -11.14 -0.94 12.93
C GLU A 280 -11.68 -1.48 14.24
N ARG A 281 -11.25 -2.67 14.67
CA ARG A 281 -11.65 -3.23 15.97
C ARG A 281 -11.17 -2.37 17.13
N THR A 282 -9.95 -1.86 17.06
CA THR A 282 -9.40 -0.96 18.08
C THR A 282 -10.20 0.34 18.13
N ILE A 283 -10.57 0.93 16.99
CA ILE A 283 -11.38 2.14 16.96
C ILE A 283 -12.77 1.90 17.57
N ARG A 284 -13.47 0.85 17.13
CA ARG A 284 -14.81 0.51 17.65
C ARG A 284 -14.81 0.27 19.16
N LEU A 285 -13.75 -0.34 19.70
CA LEU A 285 -13.63 -0.59 21.13
C LEU A 285 -13.46 0.70 21.95
N ASN A 286 -12.88 1.75 21.36
CA ASN A 286 -12.58 3.01 22.04
C ASN A 286 -13.57 4.14 21.68
N ASP A 287 -14.57 3.88 20.85
CA ASP A 287 -15.63 4.84 20.48
C ASP A 287 -17.03 4.32 20.82
N PRO A 288 -17.38 4.24 22.13
CA PRO A 288 -18.66 3.68 22.57
C PRO A 288 -19.88 4.48 22.07
N ASN A 289 -19.67 5.74 21.67
CA ASN A 289 -20.74 6.62 21.23
C ASN A 289 -20.86 6.72 19.69
N ASN A 290 -20.09 5.93 18.93
CA ASN A 290 -20.04 5.98 17.47
C ASN A 290 -19.79 7.38 16.88
N LYS A 291 -19.13 8.28 17.62
CA LYS A 291 -18.85 9.64 17.14
C LYS A 291 -17.86 9.66 15.98
N THR A 292 -17.08 8.60 15.80
CA THR A 292 -16.14 8.42 14.69
C THR A 292 -16.80 8.07 13.36
N MET A 293 -18.12 7.79 13.37
CA MET A 293 -18.88 7.49 12.15
C MET A 293 -19.36 8.74 11.40
N GLU A 294 -19.29 9.92 12.00
CA GLU A 294 -19.73 11.16 11.36
C GLU A 294 -18.84 11.52 10.15
N TRP A 295 -19.48 12.04 9.10
CA TRP A 295 -18.78 12.44 7.88
C TRP A 295 -17.91 13.68 8.15
N SER A 296 -16.59 13.53 8.08
CA SER A 296 -15.66 14.65 8.27
C SER A 296 -15.18 15.24 6.93
N TYR A 297 -14.76 16.50 6.95
CA TYR A 297 -14.13 17.15 5.80
C TYR A 297 -12.92 16.36 5.27
N GLY A 298 -12.17 15.70 6.17
CA GLY A 298 -11.08 14.81 5.78
C GLY A 298 -11.54 13.66 4.86
N GLN A 299 -12.78 13.17 5.03
CA GLN A 299 -13.32 12.08 4.20
C GLN A 299 -13.45 12.52 2.74
N THR A 300 -13.95 13.73 2.51
CA THR A 300 -13.99 14.33 1.18
C THR A 300 -12.59 14.45 0.57
N LEU A 301 -11.61 14.91 1.35
CA LEU A 301 -10.22 15.00 0.89
C LEU A 301 -9.63 13.62 0.53
N SER A 302 -9.91 12.59 1.33
CA SER A 302 -9.45 11.22 1.04
C SER A 302 -10.01 10.67 -0.28
N LEU A 303 -11.26 10.98 -0.61
CA LEU A 303 -11.87 10.60 -1.89
C LEU A 303 -11.25 11.36 -3.06
N VAL A 304 -10.96 12.65 -2.87
CA VAL A 304 -10.24 13.45 -3.87
C VAL A 304 -8.84 12.88 -4.12
N LEU A 305 -8.15 12.41 -3.09
CA LEU A 305 -6.85 11.77 -3.21
C LEU A 305 -6.90 10.37 -3.84
N LEU A 306 -8.02 9.67 -3.71
CA LEU A 306 -8.25 8.38 -4.34
C LEU A 306 -8.44 8.52 -5.87
N TYR A 307 -9.01 9.63 -6.32
CA TYR A 307 -9.37 9.84 -7.74
C TYR A 307 -8.19 9.66 -8.72
N PRO A 308 -7.00 10.29 -8.52
CA PRO A 308 -5.85 10.08 -9.40
C PRO A 308 -5.39 8.61 -9.49
N GLN A 309 -5.56 7.84 -8.42
CA GLN A 309 -5.20 6.42 -8.42
C GLN A 309 -6.18 5.59 -9.21
N VAL A 310 -7.47 5.88 -9.08
CA VAL A 310 -8.54 5.24 -9.86
C VAL A 310 -8.34 5.50 -11.34
N GLU A 311 -8.05 6.74 -11.73
CA GLU A 311 -7.76 7.08 -13.12
C GLU A 311 -6.58 6.27 -13.68
N ARG A 312 -5.49 6.16 -12.89
CA ARG A 312 -4.35 5.32 -13.26
C ARG A 312 -4.76 3.86 -13.41
N ALA A 313 -5.47 3.28 -12.44
CA ALA A 313 -5.93 1.89 -12.52
C ALA A 313 -6.77 1.64 -13.77
N LEU A 314 -7.72 2.53 -14.06
CA LEU A 314 -8.56 2.46 -15.26
C LEU A 314 -7.74 2.57 -16.55
N SER A 315 -6.72 3.42 -16.57
CA SER A 315 -5.83 3.57 -17.73
C SER A 315 -4.99 2.31 -17.99
N VAL A 316 -4.50 1.65 -16.93
CA VAL A 316 -3.79 0.38 -17.01
C VAL A 316 -4.72 -0.70 -17.52
N TYR A 317 -5.91 -0.83 -16.90
CA TYR A 317 -6.93 -1.79 -17.30
C TYR A 317 -7.32 -1.66 -18.78
N LYS A 318 -7.57 -0.43 -19.26
CA LYS A 318 -7.87 -0.16 -20.67
C LYS A 318 -6.74 -0.60 -21.59
N ARG A 319 -5.48 -0.28 -21.24
CA ARG A 319 -4.30 -0.68 -22.04
C ARG A 319 -4.15 -2.21 -22.11
N THR A 320 -4.27 -2.91 -20.98
CA THR A 320 -4.20 -4.37 -20.94
C THR A 320 -5.33 -5.00 -21.76
N ARG A 321 -6.56 -4.49 -21.65
CA ARG A 321 -7.69 -4.97 -22.45
C ARG A 321 -7.45 -4.78 -23.96
N MET A 322 -6.87 -3.66 -24.38
CA MET A 322 -6.53 -3.43 -25.79
C MET A 322 -5.40 -4.34 -26.28
N ALA A 323 -4.39 -4.61 -25.45
CA ALA A 323 -3.32 -5.54 -25.77
C ALA A 323 -3.85 -6.97 -25.96
N ASN A 324 -4.73 -7.43 -25.06
CA ASN A 324 -5.37 -8.75 -25.19
C ASN A 324 -6.22 -8.88 -26.45
N LYS A 325 -6.94 -7.82 -26.84
CA LYS A 325 -7.69 -7.79 -28.11
C LYS A 325 -6.79 -7.91 -29.35
N LYS A 326 -5.60 -7.31 -29.33
CA LYS A 326 -4.64 -7.38 -30.46
C LYS A 326 -4.01 -8.75 -30.62
N LEU A 327 -3.85 -9.50 -29.53
CA LEU A 327 -3.25 -10.83 -29.52
C LEU A 327 -4.19 -11.94 -30.01
N GLY A 328 -5.43 -11.61 -30.42
CA GLY A 328 -6.40 -12.63 -30.84
C GLY A 328 -6.87 -13.54 -29.70
N LEU A 329 -6.45 -13.29 -28.46
CA LEU A 329 -6.94 -13.94 -27.23
C LEU A 329 -8.35 -13.46 -26.84
N ALA A 330 -9.16 -13.06 -27.83
CA ALA A 330 -10.58 -12.94 -27.58
C ALA A 330 -11.04 -14.34 -27.16
N PRO A 331 -11.67 -14.51 -25.98
CA PRO A 331 -12.27 -15.79 -25.65
C PRO A 331 -13.21 -16.11 -26.80
N ASP A 332 -12.98 -17.23 -27.48
CA ASP A 332 -13.84 -17.72 -28.55
C ASP A 332 -15.22 -17.97 -27.96
N THR A 333 -16.05 -16.93 -27.91
CA THR A 333 -17.47 -17.00 -27.56
C THR A 333 -18.27 -17.79 -28.61
N ASN A 334 -17.58 -18.42 -29.57
CA ASN A 334 -18.15 -19.29 -30.58
C ASN A 334 -18.17 -20.76 -30.20
N THR A 335 -17.75 -21.16 -28.99
CA THR A 335 -18.23 -22.44 -28.40
C THR A 335 -19.66 -22.28 -27.86
N ALA A 336 -20.54 -21.71 -28.69
CA ALA A 336 -21.95 -21.98 -28.60
C ALA A 336 -22.10 -23.46 -28.95
N THR A 337 -22.17 -24.29 -27.91
CA THR A 337 -23.07 -25.44 -27.84
C THR A 337 -23.74 -25.81 -29.18
N ASP A 338 -23.03 -26.57 -30.01
CA ASP A 338 -23.66 -27.67 -30.73
C ASP A 338 -24.04 -28.71 -29.68
N VAL A 339 -25.10 -28.39 -28.92
CA VAL A 339 -25.89 -29.42 -28.26
C VAL A 339 -26.57 -30.16 -29.40
N VAL A 340 -25.94 -31.25 -29.82
CA VAL A 340 -26.62 -32.30 -30.56
C VAL A 340 -27.87 -32.64 -29.74
N PRO A 341 -29.08 -32.50 -30.32
CA PRO A 341 -30.29 -32.94 -29.64
C PRO A 341 -30.24 -34.46 -29.56
N VAL A 342 -29.82 -35.00 -28.41
CA VAL A 342 -29.99 -36.41 -28.08
C VAL A 342 -31.48 -36.61 -27.83
N SER A 343 -32.22 -36.89 -28.92
CA SER A 343 -33.55 -37.46 -28.85
C SER A 343 -33.43 -38.90 -28.38
N GLY A 344 -34.09 -39.19 -27.26
CA GLY A 344 -34.50 -40.55 -26.91
C GLY A 344 -33.78 -41.14 -25.71
N VAL A 345 -34.22 -40.80 -24.51
CA VAL A 345 -34.42 -41.79 -23.44
C VAL A 345 -35.65 -41.38 -22.63
N SER A 346 -36.55 -42.34 -22.50
CA SER A 346 -37.85 -42.31 -21.87
C SER A 346 -37.79 -42.11 -20.34
N GLU A 347 -38.69 -41.25 -19.87
CA GLU A 347 -39.60 -41.31 -18.69
C GLU A 347 -39.64 -42.62 -17.83
N PRO A 348 -40.33 -42.62 -16.66
CA PRO A 348 -39.96 -42.07 -15.34
C PRO A 348 -40.03 -43.14 -14.23
N LEU A 349 -39.37 -42.95 -13.08
CA LEU A 349 -39.72 -43.62 -11.82
C LEU A 349 -39.36 -42.75 -10.61
N THR A 350 -40.36 -42.09 -10.05
CA THR A 350 -40.53 -41.80 -8.61
C THR A 350 -41.41 -42.91 -8.00
N PRO A 351 -41.59 -43.05 -6.67
CA PRO A 351 -40.96 -42.37 -5.54
C PRO A 351 -40.46 -43.35 -4.44
N THR A 352 -39.63 -42.91 -3.50
CA THR A 352 -39.63 -43.53 -2.16
C THR A 352 -39.34 -42.49 -1.09
N ASP A 353 -40.34 -42.32 -0.24
CA ASP A 353 -40.35 -41.58 1.01
C ASP A 353 -39.22 -42.04 1.95
N ALA A 354 -38.60 -41.08 2.62
CA ALA A 354 -37.97 -41.30 3.92
C ALA A 354 -38.05 -39.99 4.72
N GLN A 355 -39.21 -39.84 5.32
CA GLN A 355 -39.49 -39.09 6.53
C GLN A 355 -38.54 -39.55 7.64
N ASP A 356 -37.84 -38.63 8.30
CA ASP A 356 -37.42 -38.85 9.68
C ASP A 356 -37.57 -37.56 10.48
N ASP A 357 -38.53 -37.62 11.37
CA ASP A 357 -38.82 -36.70 12.44
C ASP A 357 -37.70 -36.77 13.47
N SER A 358 -37.14 -35.63 13.92
CA SER A 358 -36.71 -35.58 15.31
C SER A 358 -36.77 -34.17 15.88
N ALA A 359 -37.81 -34.01 16.71
CA ALA A 359 -37.98 -32.99 17.71
C ALA A 359 -36.79 -32.90 18.68
N GLY A 360 -36.59 -31.73 19.27
CA GLY A 360 -35.62 -31.55 20.35
C GLY A 360 -35.40 -30.11 20.78
N ALA A 361 -36.45 -29.40 21.18
CA ALA A 361 -36.30 -28.28 22.12
C ALA A 361 -35.87 -28.84 23.49
N PRO A 362 -35.12 -28.06 24.28
CA PRO A 362 -35.73 -27.67 25.53
C PRO A 362 -35.53 -26.19 25.86
N ASP A 363 -36.62 -25.64 26.42
CA ASP A 363 -36.65 -24.48 27.28
C ASP A 363 -35.51 -24.48 28.31
N ARG A 364 -34.90 -23.30 28.49
CA ARG A 364 -34.21 -22.99 29.75
C ARG A 364 -34.79 -21.72 30.34
N VAL A 365 -35.76 -21.99 31.20
CA VAL A 365 -36.29 -21.16 32.28
C VAL A 365 -35.15 -20.71 33.20
N GLY A 366 -35.14 -19.41 33.49
CA GLY A 366 -34.95 -18.81 34.82
C GLY A 366 -33.69 -19.14 35.62
N GLN A 367 -32.88 -18.11 35.88
CA GLN A 367 -32.36 -17.93 37.24
C GLN A 367 -32.13 -16.45 37.56
N ASP A 368 -33.14 -15.88 38.22
CA ASP A 368 -32.97 -14.79 39.17
C ASP A 368 -32.15 -15.28 40.38
N HIS A 369 -31.25 -14.44 40.89
CA HIS A 369 -30.85 -14.27 42.30
C HIS A 369 -29.74 -13.18 42.32
N HIS A 370 -30.03 -11.97 42.79
CA HIS A 370 -30.02 -11.49 44.20
C HIS A 370 -28.63 -11.15 44.77
N ALA A 371 -28.57 -9.93 45.35
CA ALA A 371 -27.69 -9.45 46.42
C ALA A 371 -26.23 -9.10 46.03
N ALA A 372 -25.59 -8.02 46.49
CA ALA A 372 -25.91 -6.94 47.42
C ALA A 372 -25.01 -5.73 47.08
#